data_AF-A0A5C4TDY6-F1
#
_entry.id   AF-A0A5C4TDY6-F1
#
_cell.length_a   1.000
_cell.length_b   1.000
_cell.length_c   1.000
_cell.angle_alpha   90.00
_cell.angle_beta   90.00
_cell.angle_gamma   90.00
#
_symmetry.space_group_name_H-M   'P 1'
#
loop_
_entity.id
_entity.type
_entity.pdbx_description
1 polymer ?
#
loop_
_entity_poly.entity_id
_entity_poly.type
_entity_poly.pdbx_seq_one_letter_code
_entity_poly.pdbx_strand_id
1 'polypeptide(L)'
;MDQRAMGPERKEPTGVWSFALQIGFFAGLIWGAVKAVETYFKFTKIPATFMAKPFFAPSFMNTTAGFWMGWLAFIVFSIAAALLYAALFRKVVGHWTGLAYGAAWWALLYLLVGPSTGMMKWIYRYEWNTIVTDACLFLLWGLFIGFSISFEFTDEREREPSVTT
;
A
#
# COMPACT_ATOMS: atom_id res chain seq x y z
N MET A 1 46.31 6.57 -18.40
CA MET A 1 45.63 5.40 -17.82
C MET A 1 45.53 5.66 -16.32
N ASP A 2 44.43 6.26 -15.86
CA ASP A 2 44.21 6.58 -14.44
C ASP A 2 43.05 5.70 -13.94
N GLN A 3 43.38 4.60 -13.27
CA GLN A 3 42.41 3.74 -12.59
C GLN A 3 42.07 4.39 -11.24
N ARG A 4 41.04 5.24 -11.22
CA ARG A 4 40.39 5.63 -9.98
C ARG A 4 39.58 4.45 -9.47
N ALA A 5 40.09 3.82 -8.43
CA ALA A 5 39.38 2.86 -7.60
C ALA A 5 38.10 3.53 -7.07
N MET A 6 36.95 3.22 -7.67
CA MET A 6 35.66 3.39 -7.02
C MET A 6 35.58 2.30 -5.94
N GLY A 7 35.98 2.66 -4.72
CA GLY A 7 35.73 1.81 -3.55
C GLY A 7 34.23 1.52 -3.46
N PRO A 8 33.82 0.31 -3.05
CA PRO A 8 32.42 -0.05 -2.98
C PRO A 8 31.72 0.94 -2.03
N GLU A 9 30.78 1.70 -2.59
CA GLU A 9 29.88 2.56 -1.84
C GLU A 9 29.18 1.68 -0.80
N ARG A 10 29.58 1.82 0.47
CA ARG A 10 28.89 1.17 1.57
C ARG A 10 27.56 1.89 1.72
N LYS A 11 26.54 1.41 0.99
CA LYS A 11 25.14 1.66 1.35
C LYS A 11 25.02 1.26 2.82
N GLU A 12 24.87 2.25 3.69
CA GLU A 12 24.55 1.99 5.08
C GLU A 12 23.34 1.05 5.12
N PRO A 13 23.28 0.08 6.04
CA PRO A 13 22.13 -0.78 6.19
C PRO A 13 20.95 0.13 6.53
N THR A 14 20.19 0.53 5.52
CA THR A 14 18.97 1.31 5.67
C THR A 14 18.06 0.45 6.49
N GLY A 15 17.94 0.79 7.79
CA GLY A 15 17.19 -0.01 8.72
C GLY A 15 15.84 -0.38 8.10
N VAL A 16 15.57 -1.67 8.03
CA VAL A 16 14.37 -2.29 7.44
C VAL A 16 13.09 -1.49 7.72
N TRP A 17 12.96 -0.99 8.95
CA TRP A 17 11.85 -0.17 9.41
C TRP A 17 11.74 1.18 8.71
N SER A 18 12.87 1.86 8.50
CA SER A 18 12.97 3.11 7.75
C SER A 18 12.63 2.91 6.27
N PHE A 19 13.09 1.80 5.68
CA PHE A 19 12.75 1.46 4.29
C PHE A 19 11.25 1.17 4.15
N ALA A 20 10.69 0.32 5.01
CA ALA A 20 9.25 0.03 5.02
C ALA A 20 8.39 1.29 5.24
N LEU A 21 8.83 2.21 6.10
CA LEU A 21 8.19 3.52 6.29
C LEU A 21 8.15 4.34 4.99
N GLN A 22 9.27 4.43 4.27
CA GLN A 22 9.36 5.13 3.00
C GLN A 22 8.47 4.48 1.94
N ILE A 23 8.54 3.16 1.78
CA ILE A 23 7.70 2.41 0.84
C ILE A 23 6.23 2.61 1.15
N GLY A 24 5.81 2.52 2.42
CA GLY A 24 4.42 2.75 2.82
C GLY A 24 3.96 4.18 2.56
N PHE A 25 4.82 5.18 2.77
CA PHE A 25 4.51 6.58 2.45
C PHE A 25 4.31 6.79 0.95
N PHE A 26 5.23 6.32 0.12
CA PHE A 26 5.12 6.43 -1.34
C PHE A 26 3.94 5.62 -1.88
N ALA A 27 3.69 4.42 -1.33
CA ALA A 27 2.53 3.62 -1.68
C ALA A 27 1.23 4.40 -1.42
N GLY A 28 1.09 5.00 -0.24
CA GLY A 28 -0.07 5.81 0.09
C GLY A 28 -0.21 7.06 -0.79
N LEU A 29 0.89 7.72 -1.11
CA LEU A 29 0.89 8.93 -1.93
C LEU A 29 0.50 8.63 -3.37
N ILE A 30 1.19 7.68 -4.01
CA ILE A 30 0.98 7.30 -5.41
C ILE A 30 -0.40 6.64 -5.57
N TRP A 31 -0.68 5.59 -4.80
CA TRP A 31 -1.95 4.86 -4.96
C TRP A 31 -3.15 5.66 -4.45
N GLY A 32 -2.96 6.53 -3.46
CA GLY A 32 -3.99 7.50 -3.06
C GLY A 32 -4.31 8.50 -4.17
N ALA A 33 -3.30 8.99 -4.91
CA ALA A 33 -3.52 9.82 -6.10
C ALA A 33 -4.25 9.06 -7.20
N VAL A 34 -3.85 7.82 -7.51
CA VAL A 34 -4.54 6.98 -8.50
C VAL A 34 -6.00 6.80 -8.10
N LYS A 35 -6.29 6.58 -6.81
CA LYS A 35 -7.67 6.46 -6.32
C LYS A 35 -8.49 7.74 -6.50
N ALA A 36 -7.86 8.89 -6.31
CA ALA A 36 -8.48 10.18 -6.61
C ALA A 36 -8.80 10.33 -8.10
N VAL A 37 -7.89 9.91 -8.98
CA VAL A 37 -8.10 9.92 -10.43
C VAL A 37 -9.25 8.99 -10.83
N GLU A 38 -9.33 7.78 -10.29
CA GLU A 38 -10.45 6.86 -10.53
C GLU A 38 -11.80 7.49 -10.16
N THR A 39 -11.84 8.20 -9.03
CA THR A 39 -13.04 8.91 -8.56
C THR A 39 -13.37 10.08 -9.47
N TYR A 40 -12.35 10.84 -9.92
CA TYR A 40 -12.51 11.98 -10.82
C TYR A 40 -13.05 11.56 -12.20
N PHE A 41 -12.54 10.46 -12.77
CA PHE A 41 -13.02 9.88 -14.02
C PHE A 41 -14.31 9.07 -13.86
N LYS A 42 -14.89 9.00 -12.64
CA LYS A 42 -16.09 8.24 -12.31
C LYS A 42 -15.99 6.73 -12.60
N PHE A 43 -14.79 6.17 -12.64
CA PHE A 43 -14.58 4.71 -12.74
C PHE A 43 -15.06 3.99 -11.48
N THR A 44 -14.94 4.65 -10.33
CA THR A 44 -15.44 4.16 -9.05
C THR A 44 -16.45 5.14 -8.45
N LYS A 45 -17.54 4.60 -7.87
CA LYS A 45 -18.51 5.38 -7.08
C LYS A 45 -18.08 5.53 -5.61
N ILE A 46 -16.93 4.95 -5.25
CA ILE A 46 -16.38 4.95 -3.90
C ILE A 46 -15.28 6.02 -3.83
N PRO A 47 -15.53 7.15 -3.14
CA PRO A 47 -14.54 8.20 -3.08
C PRO A 47 -13.38 7.81 -2.15
N ALA A 48 -12.18 8.35 -2.41
CA ALA A 48 -10.99 8.17 -1.57
C ALA A 48 -11.22 8.57 -0.09
N THR A 49 -12.23 9.39 0.19
CA THR A 49 -12.73 9.74 1.53
C THR A 49 -13.35 8.58 2.30
N PHE A 50 -13.59 7.43 1.66
CA PHE A 50 -14.19 6.27 2.32
C PHE A 50 -13.43 5.88 3.59
N MET A 51 -12.10 5.85 3.64
CA MET A 51 -11.41 5.49 4.88
C MET A 51 -11.60 6.49 6.03
N ALA A 52 -11.87 7.77 5.74
CA ALA A 52 -12.12 8.80 6.74
C ALA A 52 -13.59 8.87 7.17
N LYS A 53 -14.49 8.14 6.48
CA LYS A 53 -15.94 8.16 6.75
C LYS A 53 -16.39 7.76 8.17
N PRO A 54 -15.75 6.81 8.88
CA PRO A 54 -16.19 6.41 10.21
C PRO A 54 -15.63 7.32 11.30
N PHE A 55 -14.57 8.08 11.01
CA PHE A 55 -13.87 8.93 11.97
C PHE A 55 -14.34 10.38 11.96
N PHE A 56 -15.03 10.83 10.89
CA PHE A 56 -15.40 12.23 10.71
C PHE A 56 -16.89 12.41 10.39
N ALA A 57 -17.46 13.54 10.82
CA ALA A 57 -18.87 13.88 10.62
C ALA A 57 -19.22 14.04 9.12
N PRO A 58 -20.44 13.68 8.68
CA PRO A 58 -20.87 13.76 7.28
C PRO A 58 -20.73 15.15 6.63
N SER A 59 -20.79 16.21 7.44
CA SER A 59 -20.68 17.61 6.99
C SER A 59 -19.28 18.01 6.51
N PHE A 60 -18.22 17.31 6.94
CA PHE A 60 -16.83 17.59 6.55
C PHE A 60 -16.41 16.88 5.25
N MET A 61 -17.19 15.91 4.77
CA MET A 61 -16.81 15.08 3.61
C MET A 61 -17.11 15.70 2.26
N ASN A 62 -18.02 16.67 2.20
CA ASN A 62 -18.32 17.41 0.96
C ASN A 62 -17.36 18.58 0.71
N THR A 63 -16.38 18.80 1.59
CA THR A 63 -15.40 19.89 1.46
C THR A 63 -14.09 19.35 0.90
N THR A 64 -13.34 20.18 0.16
CA THR A 64 -11.98 19.87 -0.31
C THR A 64 -11.06 19.39 0.83
N ALA A 65 -11.28 19.86 2.06
CA ALA A 65 -10.58 19.38 3.25
C ALA A 65 -10.82 17.89 3.54
N GLY A 66 -12.04 17.38 3.32
CA GLY A 66 -12.36 15.95 3.48
C GLY A 66 -11.57 15.07 2.52
N PHE A 67 -11.41 15.51 1.26
CA PHE A 67 -10.59 14.81 0.27
C PHE A 67 -9.13 14.65 0.73
N TRP A 68 -8.50 15.75 1.17
CA TRP A 68 -7.12 15.71 1.70
C TRP A 68 -7.00 14.85 2.96
N MET A 69 -8.00 14.89 3.85
CA MET A 69 -8.04 14.04 5.04
C MET A 69 -8.16 12.55 4.71
N GLY A 70 -8.98 12.19 3.72
CA GLY A 70 -9.09 10.81 3.24
C GLY A 70 -7.78 10.31 2.63
N TRP A 71 -7.11 11.16 1.85
CA TRP A 71 -5.81 10.84 1.28
C TRP A 71 -4.74 10.68 2.36
N LEU A 72 -4.68 11.59 3.35
CA LEU A 72 -3.77 11.47 4.48
C LEU A 72 -4.02 10.20 5.29
N ALA A 73 -5.28 9.85 5.54
CA ALA A 73 -5.64 8.61 6.21
C ALA A 73 -5.17 7.37 5.41
N PHE A 74 -5.29 7.40 4.08
CA PHE A 74 -4.78 6.33 3.21
C PHE A 74 -3.24 6.21 3.25
N ILE A 75 -2.54 7.34 3.40
CA ILE A 75 -1.08 7.35 3.58
C ILE A 75 -0.70 6.70 4.90
N VAL A 76 -1.33 7.10 6.01
CA VAL A 76 -1.08 6.51 7.34
C VAL A 76 -1.40 5.02 7.33
N PHE A 77 -2.51 4.63 6.71
CA PHE A 77 -2.87 3.23 6.54
C PHE A 77 -1.83 2.46 5.72
N SER A 78 -1.32 3.03 4.63
CA SER A 78 -0.29 2.40 3.81
C SER A 78 1.03 2.23 4.54
N ILE A 79 1.41 3.20 5.37
CA ILE A 79 2.56 3.08 6.27
C ILE A 79 2.36 1.93 7.24
N ALA A 80 1.23 1.88 7.94
CA ALA A 80 0.93 0.79 8.86
C ALA A 80 0.92 -0.57 8.16
N ALA A 81 0.35 -0.65 6.96
CA ALA A 81 0.32 -1.86 6.16
C ALA A 81 1.72 -2.29 5.69
N ALA A 82 2.60 -1.37 5.31
CA ALA A 82 3.98 -1.68 4.92
C ALA A 82 4.80 -2.19 6.12
N LEU A 83 4.64 -1.57 7.29
CA LEU A 83 5.25 -2.03 8.53
C LEU A 83 4.75 -3.42 8.93
N LEU A 84 3.44 -3.65 8.83
CA LEU A 84 2.82 -4.94 9.11
C LEU A 84 3.31 -6.02 8.14
N TYR A 85 3.45 -5.68 6.85
CA TYR A 85 4.02 -6.58 5.86
C TYR A 85 5.49 -6.93 6.19
N ALA A 86 6.32 -5.93 6.50
CA ALA A 86 7.71 -6.15 6.90
C ALA A 86 7.82 -7.03 8.17
N ALA A 87 6.89 -6.88 9.12
CA ALA A 87 6.86 -7.67 10.35
C ALA A 87 6.42 -9.14 10.12
N LEU A 88 5.37 -9.38 9.33
CA LEU A 88 4.85 -10.73 9.09
C LEU A 88 5.65 -11.51 8.02
N PHE A 89 6.01 -10.84 6.93
CA PHE A 89 6.50 -11.49 5.71
C PHE A 89 8.00 -11.32 5.48
N ARG A 90 8.76 -10.81 6.47
CA ARG A 90 10.24 -10.72 6.46
C ARG A 90 10.97 -11.99 5.98
N LYS A 91 10.37 -13.17 6.18
CA LYS A 91 10.99 -14.47 5.85
C LYS A 91 10.45 -15.13 4.58
N VAL A 92 9.42 -14.57 3.95
CA VAL A 92 8.75 -15.23 2.82
C VAL A 92 9.29 -14.67 1.52
N VAL A 93 10.02 -15.50 0.78
CA VAL A 93 10.59 -15.18 -0.52
C VAL A 93 9.55 -15.54 -1.59
N GLY A 94 8.93 -14.53 -2.20
CA GLY A 94 8.05 -14.77 -3.35
C GLY A 94 7.19 -13.57 -3.70
N HIS A 95 7.23 -13.14 -4.96
CA HIS A 95 6.47 -12.00 -5.50
C HIS A 95 4.95 -12.10 -5.31
N TRP A 96 4.43 -13.32 -5.14
CA TRP A 96 3.02 -13.60 -4.90
C TRP A 96 2.51 -13.10 -3.54
N THR A 97 3.39 -12.91 -2.56
CA THR A 97 3.03 -12.49 -1.21
C THR A 97 2.43 -11.08 -1.18
N GLY A 98 2.99 -10.14 -1.94
CA GLY A 98 2.41 -8.80 -2.11
C GLY A 98 1.03 -8.82 -2.76
N LEU A 99 0.83 -9.67 -3.77
CA LEU A 99 -0.46 -9.82 -4.44
C LEU A 99 -1.52 -10.39 -3.49
N ALA A 100 -1.19 -11.46 -2.76
CA ALA A 100 -2.08 -12.06 -1.77
C ALA A 100 -2.39 -11.08 -0.63
N TYR A 101 -1.42 -10.27 -0.23
CA TYR A 101 -1.60 -9.23 0.78
C TYR A 101 -2.59 -8.13 0.33
N GLY A 102 -2.43 -7.64 -0.90
CA GLY A 102 -3.39 -6.70 -1.50
C GLY A 102 -4.80 -7.28 -1.62
N ALA A 103 -4.90 -8.54 -2.06
CA ALA A 103 -6.18 -9.25 -2.15
C ALA A 103 -6.86 -9.40 -0.77
N ALA A 104 -6.09 -9.76 0.25
CA ALA A 104 -6.58 -9.90 1.62
C ALA A 104 -7.09 -8.57 2.17
N TRP A 105 -6.35 -7.48 1.97
CA TRP A 105 -6.78 -6.14 2.38
C TRP A 105 -8.04 -5.68 1.64
N TRP A 106 -8.12 -5.91 0.34
CA TRP A 106 -9.32 -5.63 -0.43
C TRP A 106 -10.53 -6.41 0.13
N ALA A 107 -10.38 -7.73 0.30
CA ALA A 107 -11.43 -8.58 0.84
C ALA A 107 -11.86 -8.11 2.25
N LEU A 108 -10.91 -7.78 3.13
CA LEU A 108 -11.17 -7.29 4.47
C LEU A 108 -11.95 -5.96 4.43
N LEU A 109 -11.52 -5.01 3.61
CA LEU A 109 -12.16 -3.70 3.53
C LEU A 109 -13.55 -3.77 2.89
N TYR A 110 -13.76 -4.59 1.86
CA TYR A 110 -15.00 -4.64 1.10
C TYR A 110 -16.03 -5.65 1.66
N LEU A 111 -15.59 -6.76 2.25
CA LEU A 111 -16.48 -7.79 2.82
C LEU A 111 -16.74 -7.57 4.31
N LEU A 112 -15.76 -7.06 5.07
CA LEU A 112 -15.88 -6.85 6.52
C LEU A 112 -16.20 -5.38 6.85
N VAL A 113 -15.29 -4.47 6.51
CA VAL A 113 -15.37 -3.07 6.94
C VAL A 113 -16.51 -2.33 6.24
N GLY A 114 -16.68 -2.54 4.93
CA GLY A 114 -17.74 -1.92 4.13
C GLY A 114 -19.15 -2.15 4.69
N PRO A 115 -19.57 -3.41 4.89
CA PRO A 115 -20.90 -3.71 5.46
C PRO A 115 -21.03 -3.33 6.92
N SER A 116 -19.99 -3.56 7.74
CA SER A 116 -20.03 -3.31 9.19
C SER A 116 -20.10 -1.82 9.55
N THR A 117 -19.45 -0.97 8.77
CA THR A 117 -19.45 0.49 9.02
C THR A 117 -20.63 1.22 8.38
N GLY A 118 -21.45 0.55 7.56
CA GLY A 118 -22.56 1.18 6.83
C GLY A 118 -22.11 2.24 5.80
N MET A 119 -20.81 2.37 5.55
CA MET A 119 -20.22 3.41 4.72
C MET A 119 -20.34 3.13 3.22
N MET A 120 -20.59 1.87 2.85
CA MET A 120 -20.84 1.40 1.49
C MET A 120 -22.06 0.47 1.48
N LYS A 121 -22.83 0.48 0.38
CA LYS A 121 -23.82 -0.59 0.15
C LYS A 121 -23.07 -1.92 -0.05
N TRP A 122 -23.70 -3.02 0.36
CA TRP A 122 -23.14 -4.37 0.17
C TRP A 122 -22.64 -4.56 -1.26
N ILE A 123 -21.47 -5.20 -1.45
CA ILE A 123 -20.71 -5.22 -2.71
C ILE A 123 -21.54 -5.59 -3.94
N TYR A 124 -22.55 -6.43 -3.75
CA TYR A 124 -23.50 -6.86 -4.78
C TYR A 124 -24.33 -5.72 -5.41
N ARG A 125 -24.38 -4.53 -4.79
CA ARG A 125 -25.08 -3.36 -5.34
C ARG A 125 -24.19 -2.43 -6.17
N TYR A 126 -22.89 -2.67 -6.23
CA TYR A 126 -21.98 -1.92 -7.09
C TYR A 126 -21.85 -2.60 -8.46
N GLU A 127 -21.59 -1.79 -9.48
CA GLU A 127 -21.30 -2.32 -10.80
C GLU A 127 -19.99 -3.10 -10.78
N TRP A 128 -19.94 -4.17 -11.57
CA TRP A 128 -18.75 -5.01 -11.72
C TRP A 128 -17.49 -4.21 -12.04
N ASN A 129 -17.62 -3.13 -12.83
CA ASN A 129 -16.51 -2.23 -13.15
C ASN A 129 -15.89 -1.62 -11.88
N THR A 130 -16.71 -1.11 -10.94
CA THR A 130 -16.21 -0.53 -9.69
C THR A 130 -15.49 -1.57 -8.83
N ILE A 131 -16.06 -2.77 -8.73
CA ILE A 131 -15.47 -3.87 -7.93
C ILE A 131 -14.11 -4.27 -8.50
N VAL A 132 -14.02 -4.45 -9.81
CA VAL A 132 -12.80 -4.89 -10.49
C VAL A 132 -11.74 -3.80 -10.49
N THR A 133 -12.10 -2.54 -10.75
CA THR A 133 -11.18 -1.40 -10.68
C THR A 133 -10.59 -1.28 -9.28
N ASP A 134 -11.43 -1.32 -8.25
CA ASP A 134 -10.96 -1.21 -6.87
C ASP A 134 -10.08 -2.41 -6.48
N ALA A 135 -10.49 -3.63 -6.85
CA ALA A 135 -9.70 -4.84 -6.61
C ALA A 135 -8.32 -4.74 -7.28
N CYS A 136 -8.27 -4.29 -8.54
CA CYS A 136 -7.03 -4.08 -9.27
C CYS A 136 -6.12 -3.07 -8.56
N LEU A 137 -6.66 -1.93 -8.13
CA LEU A 137 -5.89 -0.93 -7.40
C LEU A 137 -5.29 -1.49 -6.11
N PHE A 138 -6.06 -2.24 -5.32
CA PHE A 138 -5.56 -2.86 -4.09
C PHE A 138 -4.54 -3.97 -4.35
N LEU A 139 -4.72 -4.76 -5.40
CA LEU A 139 -3.75 -5.77 -5.82
C LEU A 139 -2.42 -5.14 -6.23
N LEU A 140 -2.45 -4.09 -7.05
CA LEU A 140 -1.25 -3.38 -7.46
C LEU A 140 -0.58 -2.63 -6.30
N TRP A 141 -1.37 -2.04 -5.41
CA TRP A 141 -0.89 -1.42 -4.16
C TRP A 141 -0.19 -2.44 -3.26
N GLY A 142 -0.80 -3.60 -3.04
CA GLY A 142 -0.23 -4.67 -2.22
C GLY A 142 1.02 -5.28 -2.87
N LEU A 143 0.99 -5.46 -4.20
CA LEU A 143 2.14 -5.91 -4.97
C LEU A 143 3.30 -4.91 -4.88
N PHE A 144 3.04 -3.61 -4.98
CA PHE A 144 4.07 -2.57 -4.84
C PHE A 144 4.75 -2.64 -3.47
N ILE A 145 3.96 -2.66 -2.38
CA ILE A 145 4.50 -2.77 -1.02
C ILE A 145 5.30 -4.07 -0.85
N GLY A 146 4.70 -5.20 -1.24
CA GLY A 146 5.29 -6.50 -1.00
C GLY A 146 6.53 -6.76 -1.84
N PHE A 147 6.50 -6.37 -3.11
CA PHE A 147 7.65 -6.49 -4.02
C PHE A 147 8.82 -5.64 -3.53
N SER A 148 8.59 -4.35 -3.23
CA SER A 148 9.67 -3.47 -2.76
C SER A 148 10.31 -3.98 -1.48
N ILE A 149 9.50 -4.40 -0.51
CA ILE A 149 10.00 -4.88 0.78
C ILE A 149 10.69 -6.26 0.64
N SER A 150 10.07 -7.22 -0.04
CA SER A 150 10.65 -8.56 -0.21
C SER A 150 11.91 -8.57 -1.08
N PHE A 151 12.00 -7.66 -2.06
CA PHE A 151 13.19 -7.50 -2.89
C PHE A 151 14.38 -7.02 -2.06
N GLU A 152 14.21 -5.97 -1.25
CA GLU A 152 15.26 -5.46 -0.36
C GLU A 152 15.77 -6.56 0.59
N PHE A 153 14.86 -7.34 1.19
CA PHE A 153 15.26 -8.43 2.10
C PHE A 153 15.96 -9.60 1.42
N THR A 154 15.64 -9.85 0.16
CA THR A 154 16.29 -10.93 -0.60
C THR A 154 17.70 -10.49 -1.02
N ASP A 155 17.85 -9.24 -1.45
CA ASP A 155 19.14 -8.63 -1.80
C ASP A 155 20.07 -8.52 -0.57
N GLU A 156 19.57 -8.10 0.59
CA GLU A 156 20.32 -8.09 1.85
C GLU A 156 20.82 -9.49 2.24
N ARG A 157 20.02 -10.54 2.01
CA ARG A 157 20.40 -11.93 2.30
C ARG A 157 21.46 -12.48 1.35
N GLU A 158 21.40 -12.15 0.06
CA GLU A 158 22.42 -12.57 -0.90
C GLU A 158 23.76 -11.86 -0.68
N ARG A 159 23.74 -10.68 -0.05
CA ARG A 159 24.93 -9.89 0.26
C ARG A 159 25.68 -10.33 1.51
N GLU A 160 25.15 -11.26 2.29
CA GLU A 160 25.89 -12.06 3.29
C GLU A 160 26.23 -13.45 2.72
N PRO A 161 27.17 -13.58 1.75
CA PRO A 161 27.75 -14.87 1.49
C PRO A 161 28.52 -15.28 2.73
N SER A 162 28.11 -16.40 3.31
CA SER A 162 28.78 -17.19 4.32
C SER A 162 30.31 -17.07 4.24
N VAL A 163 30.89 -16.13 5.00
CA VAL A 163 32.27 -16.27 5.49
C VAL A 163 32.17 -17.14 6.72
N THR A 164 31.97 -18.45 6.54
CA THR A 164 32.24 -19.39 7.61
C THR A 164 32.80 -20.67 7.01
N THR A 165 33.98 -20.98 7.52
CA THR A 165 34.98 -21.97 7.13
C THR A 165 34.56 -23.38 7.52
#